data_AF-M4VIT9-F1
#
_entry.id   AF-M4VIT9-F1
#
_cell.length_a   1.000
_cell.length_b   1.000
_cell.length_c   1.000
_cell.angle_alpha   90.00
_cell.angle_beta   90.00
_cell.angle_gamma   90.00
#
_symmetry.space_group_name_H-M   'P 1'
#
loop_
_entity.id
_entity.type
_entity.pdbx_description
1 polymer ?
#
loop_
_entity_poly.entity_id
_entity_poly.type
_entity_poly.pdbx_seq_one_letter_code
_entity_poly.pdbx_strand_id
1 'polypeptide(L)'
;MSSVVTLLTTLGLTDATDFDAVERGFMERVHAIVAVASDNFDEAQVKAQEQELRTLFQQFFDYAMQWAAHDVKAQMKIPGRPKDHPDAIRLKAEARNVLRGLQTNITNFAVAYMQINRFTTLVREGIRQDKSKALDISGRNIKWTADAGVMMARYDKRKAELLEYKLRFGAARDLLASMEPDWITITKSLDALYGPVEAEALERSLRASLRIGDIKRARTVAKAALEGKLRFGVERPDAVRQVLAQTLTRLVDFYDEHQSDLLDEEKRLFLRASELGLVMEAQVQEIRKINGFIMKYSLPYMEFKLGTLAHLRDKMMVIGSLENLMTLYRKMLSGLIRPLSDMGMVREYESTVINRTRYLQSNFFGEVPTILAQSAKVVAEFRVLQSDYHKNVAQAEIEGVDLGDDDGAENTSATDRARPGADVQAAPSSIAAS
;
A
#
# COMPACT_ATOMS: atom_id res chain seq x y z
N MET A 1 -29.37 -34.31 -3.50
CA MET A 1 -29.12 -34.79 -2.12
C MET A 1 -29.59 -33.71 -1.17
N SER A 2 -30.21 -34.05 -0.03
CA SER A 2 -30.60 -33.02 0.96
C SER A 2 -29.34 -32.39 1.57
N SER A 3 -29.40 -31.11 1.95
CA SER A 3 -28.27 -30.40 2.58
C SER A 3 -27.75 -31.10 3.85
N VAL A 4 -28.62 -31.86 4.51
CA VAL A 4 -28.32 -32.70 5.69
C VAL A 4 -27.37 -33.84 5.34
N VAL A 5 -27.69 -34.63 4.31
CA VAL A 5 -26.85 -35.76 3.88
C VAL A 5 -25.50 -35.24 3.40
N THR A 6 -25.46 -34.07 2.75
CA THR A 6 -24.22 -33.44 2.30
C THR A 6 -23.33 -33.03 3.47
N LEU A 7 -23.84 -32.33 4.49
CA LEU A 7 -23.04 -31.92 5.64
C LEU A 7 -22.47 -33.12 6.41
N LEU A 8 -23.31 -34.08 6.76
CA LEU A 8 -22.89 -35.23 7.56
C LEU A 8 -21.82 -36.05 6.82
N THR A 9 -21.99 -36.25 5.51
CA THR A 9 -20.97 -36.89 4.67
C THR A 9 -19.67 -36.09 4.65
N THR A 10 -19.73 -34.76 4.52
CA THR A 10 -18.54 -33.88 4.55
C THR A 10 -17.80 -33.93 5.89
N LEU A 11 -18.52 -34.14 6.99
CA LEU A 11 -17.95 -34.26 8.33
C LEU A 11 -17.56 -35.71 8.70
N GLY A 12 -17.84 -36.70 7.84
CA GLY A 12 -17.62 -38.12 8.14
C GLY A 12 -18.56 -38.66 9.22
N LEU A 13 -19.75 -38.07 9.37
CA LEU A 13 -20.76 -38.39 10.38
C LEU A 13 -21.97 -39.09 9.75
N THR A 14 -22.83 -39.66 10.61
CA THR A 14 -24.03 -40.39 10.20
C THR A 14 -25.29 -39.69 10.70
N ASP A 15 -26.45 -40.04 10.14
CA ASP A 15 -27.74 -39.50 10.57
C ASP A 15 -28.11 -39.83 12.04
N ALA A 16 -27.42 -40.80 12.65
CA ALA A 16 -27.58 -41.17 14.07
C ALA A 16 -26.71 -40.32 15.02
N THR A 17 -25.88 -39.42 14.50
CA THR A 17 -24.95 -38.62 15.30
C THR A 17 -25.67 -37.48 16.00
N ASP A 18 -25.40 -37.30 17.29
CA ASP A 18 -25.99 -36.22 18.10
C ASP A 18 -25.57 -34.83 17.59
N PHE A 19 -26.44 -33.84 17.75
CA PHE A 19 -26.23 -32.46 17.30
C PHE A 19 -24.93 -31.86 17.87
N ASP A 20 -24.62 -32.15 19.13
CA ASP A 20 -23.40 -31.65 19.78
C ASP A 20 -22.12 -32.22 19.15
N ALA A 21 -22.17 -33.45 18.64
CA ALA A 21 -21.07 -34.06 17.91
C ALA A 21 -20.94 -33.47 16.49
N VAL A 22 -22.07 -33.14 15.85
CA VAL A 22 -22.08 -32.43 14.54
C VAL A 22 -21.52 -31.01 14.69
N GLU A 23 -21.91 -30.27 15.73
CA GLU A 23 -21.37 -28.93 16.03
C GLU A 23 -19.85 -28.95 16.23
N ARG A 24 -19.34 -29.96 16.95
CA ARG A 24 -17.90 -30.13 17.16
C ARG A 24 -17.16 -30.42 15.86
N GLY A 25 -17.63 -31.40 15.07
CA GLY A 25 -17.01 -31.73 13.78
C GLY A 25 -17.06 -30.56 12.79
N PHE A 26 -18.15 -29.79 12.80
CA PHE A 26 -18.27 -28.55 12.04
C PHE A 26 -17.19 -27.53 12.45
N MET A 27 -17.03 -27.24 13.75
CA MET A 27 -16.03 -26.29 14.23
C MET A 27 -14.60 -26.75 13.93
N GLU A 28 -14.31 -28.05 14.10
CA GLU A 28 -13.02 -28.64 13.72
C GLU A 28 -12.72 -28.42 12.23
N ARG A 29 -13.71 -28.64 11.35
CA ARG A 29 -13.56 -28.37 9.91
C ARG A 29 -13.36 -26.89 9.61
N VAL A 30 -14.09 -25.99 10.28
CA VAL A 30 -13.90 -24.53 10.17
C VAL A 30 -12.47 -24.14 10.53
N HIS A 31 -11.94 -24.63 11.66
CA HIS A 31 -10.56 -24.35 12.06
C HIS A 31 -9.54 -24.89 11.06
N ALA A 32 -9.77 -26.08 10.50
CA ALA A 32 -8.91 -26.65 9.47
C ALA A 32 -8.88 -25.79 8.20
N ILE A 33 -10.04 -25.35 7.70
CA ILE A 33 -10.14 -24.43 6.55
C ILE A 33 -9.39 -23.13 6.84
N VAL A 34 -9.59 -22.53 8.02
CA VAL A 34 -8.92 -21.28 8.42
C VAL A 34 -7.40 -21.46 8.49
N ALA A 35 -6.91 -22.57 9.04
CA ALA A 35 -5.48 -22.87 9.11
C ALA A 35 -4.87 -23.02 7.70
N VAL A 36 -5.50 -23.84 6.84
CA VAL A 36 -5.05 -24.05 5.46
C VAL A 36 -5.01 -22.73 4.68
N ALA A 37 -6.05 -21.90 4.80
CA ALA A 37 -6.08 -20.60 4.12
C ALA A 37 -5.04 -19.61 4.67
N SER A 38 -4.72 -19.69 5.98
CA SER A 38 -3.75 -18.79 6.62
C SER A 38 -2.33 -19.01 6.14
N ASP A 39 -1.99 -20.25 5.78
CA ASP A 39 -0.65 -20.63 5.33
C ASP A 39 -0.48 -20.55 3.80
N ASN A 40 -1.54 -20.19 3.06
CA ASN A 40 -1.55 -20.25 1.61
C ASN A 40 -1.36 -18.89 0.94
N PHE A 41 -0.44 -18.85 -0.02
CA PHE A 41 -0.11 -17.66 -0.81
C PHE A 41 -0.94 -17.54 -2.09
N ASP A 42 -1.52 -18.64 -2.58
CA ASP A 42 -2.31 -18.67 -3.82
C ASP A 42 -3.73 -18.11 -3.59
N GLU A 43 -4.02 -16.95 -4.22
CA GLU A 43 -5.34 -16.29 -4.13
C GLU A 43 -6.47 -17.16 -4.70
N ALA A 44 -6.20 -18.04 -5.68
CA ALA A 44 -7.22 -18.94 -6.23
C ALA A 44 -7.63 -20.01 -5.20
N GLN A 45 -6.64 -20.59 -4.51
CA GLN A 45 -6.88 -21.55 -3.43
C GLN A 45 -7.57 -20.90 -2.24
N VAL A 46 -7.19 -19.67 -1.87
CA VAL A 46 -7.84 -18.92 -0.79
C VAL A 46 -9.30 -18.63 -1.12
N LYS A 47 -9.62 -18.23 -2.34
CA LYS A 47 -11.02 -18.06 -2.79
C LYS A 47 -11.80 -19.37 -2.75
N ALA A 48 -11.17 -20.49 -3.09
CA ALA A 48 -11.80 -21.81 -2.95
C ALA A 48 -12.10 -22.13 -1.47
N GLN A 49 -11.17 -21.84 -0.56
CA GLN A 49 -11.38 -22.00 0.89
C GLN A 49 -12.47 -21.06 1.43
N GLU A 50 -12.55 -19.81 0.96
CA GLU A 50 -13.66 -18.91 1.31
C GLU A 50 -15.02 -19.47 0.89
N GLN A 51 -15.10 -19.98 -0.34
CA GLN A 51 -16.33 -20.55 -0.88
C GLN A 51 -16.71 -21.83 -0.14
N GLU A 52 -15.71 -22.67 0.18
CA GLU A 52 -15.89 -23.86 1.01
C GLU A 52 -16.43 -23.49 2.39
N LEU A 53 -15.83 -22.50 3.05
CA LEU A 53 -16.27 -22.01 4.36
C LEU A 53 -17.72 -21.51 4.33
N ARG A 54 -18.07 -20.68 3.35
CA ARG A 54 -19.45 -20.18 3.17
C ARG A 54 -20.44 -21.31 2.96
N THR A 55 -20.06 -22.29 2.14
CA THR A 55 -20.89 -23.46 1.85
C THR A 55 -21.08 -24.32 3.09
N LEU A 56 -20.02 -24.55 3.87
CA LEU A 56 -20.07 -25.33 5.11
C LEU A 56 -20.97 -24.66 6.16
N PHE A 57 -20.85 -23.34 6.35
CA PHE A 57 -21.76 -22.59 7.24
C PHE A 57 -23.21 -22.69 6.80
N GLN A 58 -23.49 -22.53 5.50
CA GLN A 58 -24.85 -22.66 4.96
C GLN A 58 -25.42 -24.06 5.23
N GLN A 59 -24.64 -25.10 4.93
CA GLN A 59 -25.03 -26.49 5.17
C GLN A 59 -25.28 -26.76 6.65
N PHE A 60 -24.42 -26.27 7.54
CA PHE A 60 -24.61 -26.37 8.99
C PHE A 60 -25.87 -25.68 9.48
N PHE A 61 -26.13 -24.46 9.01
CA PHE A 61 -27.33 -23.72 9.40
C PHE A 61 -28.61 -24.39 8.90
N ASP A 62 -28.61 -24.91 7.67
CA ASP A 62 -29.74 -25.67 7.13
C ASP A 62 -29.97 -26.97 7.90
N TYR A 63 -28.90 -27.68 8.24
CA TYR A 63 -28.95 -28.88 9.08
C TYR A 63 -29.55 -28.55 10.46
N ALA A 64 -29.03 -27.53 11.14
CA ALA A 64 -29.47 -27.16 12.47
C ALA A 64 -30.94 -26.71 12.51
N MET A 65 -31.42 -26.03 11.46
CA MET A 65 -32.83 -25.66 11.34
C MET A 65 -33.74 -26.86 11.09
N GLN A 66 -33.28 -27.85 10.29
CA GLN A 66 -34.02 -29.10 10.08
C GLN A 66 -34.08 -29.94 11.34
N TRP A 67 -32.95 -30.07 12.05
CA TRP A 67 -32.86 -30.73 13.35
C TRP A 67 -33.80 -30.05 14.36
N ALA A 68 -33.77 -28.72 14.46
CA ALA A 68 -34.65 -27.96 15.34
C ALA A 68 -36.15 -28.20 15.02
N ALA A 69 -36.52 -28.25 13.72
CA ALA A 69 -37.89 -28.53 13.32
C ALA A 69 -38.33 -29.97 13.65
N HIS A 70 -37.44 -30.94 13.52
CA HIS A 70 -37.68 -32.33 13.93
C HIS A 70 -37.88 -32.42 15.44
N ASP A 71 -37.00 -31.79 16.22
CA ASP A 71 -37.07 -31.78 17.68
C ASP A 71 -38.32 -31.09 18.21
N VAL A 72 -38.73 -29.96 17.61
CA VAL A 72 -40.00 -29.31 17.93
C VAL A 72 -41.18 -30.28 17.76
N LYS A 73 -41.22 -31.01 16.63
CA LYS A 73 -42.27 -32.00 16.35
C LYS A 73 -42.23 -33.17 17.32
N ALA A 74 -41.03 -33.68 17.64
CA ALA A 74 -40.85 -34.76 18.60
C ALA A 74 -41.34 -34.33 20.00
N GLN A 75 -40.93 -33.13 20.44
CA GLN A 75 -41.38 -32.58 21.72
C GLN A 75 -42.89 -32.34 21.75
N MET A 76 -43.53 -31.94 20.64
CA MET A 76 -45.00 -31.75 20.58
C MET A 76 -45.78 -33.06 20.81
N LYS A 77 -45.16 -34.22 20.61
CA LYS A 77 -45.79 -35.54 20.82
C LYS A 77 -45.68 -36.04 22.28
N ILE A 78 -44.95 -35.35 23.16
CA ILE A 78 -44.75 -35.76 24.56
C ILE A 78 -46.01 -35.42 25.38
N PRO A 79 -46.66 -36.42 26.01
CA PRO A 79 -47.81 -36.19 26.89
C PRO A 79 -47.44 -35.32 28.10
N GLY A 80 -48.28 -34.35 28.46
CA GLY A 80 -48.06 -33.47 29.62
C GLY A 80 -47.02 -32.36 29.41
N ARG A 81 -46.57 -32.12 28.17
CA ARG A 81 -45.61 -31.05 27.87
C ARG A 81 -46.13 -29.66 28.28
N PRO A 82 -45.30 -28.81 28.91
CA PRO A 82 -45.60 -27.40 29.13
C PRO A 82 -45.88 -26.69 27.79
N LYS A 83 -47.04 -26.05 27.69
CA LYS A 83 -47.37 -25.23 26.52
C LYS A 83 -46.58 -23.92 26.55
N ASP A 84 -46.31 -23.38 25.37
CA ASP A 84 -45.75 -22.03 25.25
C ASP A 84 -46.70 -21.01 25.89
N HIS A 85 -46.13 -20.06 26.63
CA HIS A 85 -46.83 -18.85 27.05
C HIS A 85 -47.33 -18.07 25.81
N PRO A 86 -48.49 -17.39 25.85
CA PRO A 86 -49.02 -16.66 24.69
C PRO A 86 -48.00 -15.71 24.03
N ASP A 87 -47.24 -14.98 24.84
CA ASP A 87 -46.21 -14.03 24.36
C ASP A 87 -45.00 -14.71 23.70
N ALA A 88 -44.75 -15.99 24.02
CA ALA A 88 -43.66 -16.76 23.44
C ALA A 88 -43.85 -16.98 21.93
N ILE A 89 -45.10 -17.04 21.45
CA ILE A 89 -45.40 -17.25 20.02
C ILE A 89 -44.85 -16.08 19.19
N ARG A 90 -45.15 -14.85 19.62
CA ARG A 90 -44.65 -13.63 18.95
C ARG A 90 -43.13 -13.56 19.04
N LEU A 91 -42.57 -13.82 20.22
CA LEU A 91 -41.14 -13.77 20.45
C LEU A 91 -40.36 -14.80 19.62
N LYS A 92 -40.89 -16.02 19.46
CA LYS A 92 -40.29 -17.06 18.60
C LYS A 92 -40.36 -16.68 17.11
N ALA A 93 -41.41 -16.00 16.66
CA ALA A 93 -41.49 -15.50 15.29
C ALA A 93 -40.42 -14.42 15.03
N GLU A 94 -40.25 -13.50 15.98
CA GLU A 94 -39.22 -12.47 15.97
C GLU A 94 -37.81 -13.06 16.01
N ALA A 95 -37.58 -14.07 16.86
CA ALA A 95 -36.32 -14.79 16.95
C ALA A 95 -35.91 -15.43 15.60
N ARG A 96 -36.86 -16.01 14.84
CA ARG A 96 -36.54 -16.57 13.51
C ARG A 96 -36.02 -15.51 12.54
N ASN A 97 -36.54 -14.28 12.61
CA ASN A 97 -36.07 -13.18 11.76
C ASN A 97 -34.66 -12.74 12.17
N VAL A 98 -34.42 -12.57 13.47
CA VAL A 98 -33.10 -12.19 14.01
C VAL A 98 -32.04 -13.27 13.74
N LEU A 99 -32.44 -14.55 13.80
CA LEU A 99 -31.57 -15.71 13.54
C LEU A 99 -31.00 -15.70 12.12
N ARG A 100 -31.80 -15.38 11.10
CA ARG A 100 -31.31 -15.29 9.71
C ARG A 100 -30.21 -14.24 9.56
N GLY A 101 -30.40 -13.06 10.16
CA GLY A 101 -29.38 -12.02 10.16
C GLY A 101 -28.11 -12.46 10.91
N LEU A 102 -28.26 -13.21 12.00
CA LEU A 102 -27.14 -13.75 12.77
C LEU A 102 -26.33 -14.76 11.95
N GLN A 103 -27.00 -15.67 11.23
CA GLN A 103 -26.34 -16.65 10.35
C GLN A 103 -25.44 -15.96 9.32
N THR A 104 -25.98 -14.98 8.56
CA THR A 104 -25.19 -14.22 7.58
C THR A 104 -24.00 -13.50 8.21
N ASN A 105 -24.21 -12.89 9.38
CA ASN A 105 -23.17 -12.15 10.08
C ASN A 105 -22.05 -13.05 10.61
N ILE A 106 -22.38 -14.23 11.14
CA ILE A 106 -21.38 -15.22 11.58
C ILE A 106 -20.55 -15.70 10.40
N THR A 107 -21.18 -16.00 9.25
CA THR A 107 -20.44 -16.42 8.06
C THR A 107 -19.49 -15.34 7.56
N ASN A 108 -19.95 -14.08 7.49
CA ASN A 108 -19.10 -12.96 7.09
C ASN A 108 -17.96 -12.70 8.09
N PHE A 109 -18.24 -12.83 9.38
CA PHE A 109 -17.23 -12.75 10.43
C PHE A 109 -16.17 -13.86 10.25
N ALA A 110 -16.57 -15.10 10.00
CA ALA A 110 -15.63 -16.22 9.81
C ALA A 110 -14.71 -16.01 8.61
N VAL A 111 -15.24 -15.53 7.48
CA VAL A 111 -14.45 -15.19 6.30
C VAL A 111 -13.48 -14.05 6.59
N ALA A 112 -13.92 -12.99 7.27
CA ALA A 112 -13.04 -11.88 7.64
C ALA A 112 -11.93 -12.33 8.61
N TYR A 113 -12.27 -13.17 9.59
CA TYR A 113 -11.32 -13.74 10.54
C TYR A 113 -10.24 -14.55 9.84
N MET A 114 -10.64 -15.40 8.89
CA MET A 114 -9.73 -16.17 8.05
C MET A 114 -8.77 -15.27 7.26
N GLN A 115 -9.29 -14.24 6.59
CA GLN A 115 -8.50 -13.32 5.78
C GLN A 115 -7.50 -12.52 6.64
N ILE A 116 -7.91 -12.02 7.80
CA ILE A 116 -7.00 -11.29 8.70
C ILE A 116 -5.88 -12.19 9.22
N ASN A 117 -6.19 -13.45 9.58
CA ASN A 117 -5.17 -14.39 10.01
C ASN A 117 -4.16 -14.67 8.89
N ARG A 118 -4.64 -14.91 7.66
CA ARG A 118 -3.78 -15.06 6.48
C ARG A 118 -2.90 -13.82 6.28
N PHE A 119 -3.48 -12.63 6.22
CA PHE A 119 -2.74 -11.38 6.04
C PHE A 119 -1.68 -11.19 7.12
N THR A 120 -1.99 -11.53 8.36
CA THR A 120 -1.03 -11.49 9.47
C THR A 120 0.14 -12.46 9.25
N THR A 121 -0.13 -13.69 8.83
CA THR A 121 0.90 -14.70 8.52
C THR A 121 1.78 -14.25 7.36
N LEU A 122 1.19 -13.77 6.26
CA LEU A 122 1.92 -13.28 5.08
C LEU A 122 2.88 -12.15 5.44
N VAL A 123 2.41 -11.13 6.15
CA VAL A 123 3.24 -9.99 6.55
C VAL A 123 4.34 -10.43 7.52
N ARG A 124 4.01 -11.29 8.51
CA ARG A 124 4.99 -11.80 9.46
C ARG A 124 6.11 -12.59 8.77
N GLU A 125 5.76 -13.46 7.83
CA GLU A 125 6.72 -14.28 7.10
C GLU A 125 7.58 -13.42 6.17
N GLY A 126 6.98 -12.44 5.47
CA GLY A 126 7.73 -11.47 4.67
C GLY A 126 8.74 -10.68 5.50
N ILE A 127 8.33 -10.17 6.68
CA ILE A 127 9.24 -9.51 7.62
C ILE A 127 10.38 -10.45 8.05
N ARG A 128 10.08 -11.72 8.36
CA ARG A 128 11.10 -12.69 8.78
C ARG A 128 12.13 -12.92 7.67
N GLN A 129 11.68 -13.09 6.44
CA GLN A 129 12.55 -13.26 5.27
C GLN A 129 13.41 -12.02 5.04
N ASP A 130 12.84 -10.83 5.15
CA ASP A 130 13.56 -9.58 4.93
C ASP A 130 14.54 -9.25 6.05
N LYS A 131 14.21 -9.57 7.31
CA LYS A 131 15.15 -9.48 8.44
C LYS A 131 16.40 -10.33 8.22
N SER A 132 16.25 -11.52 7.62
CA SER A 132 17.39 -12.40 7.34
C SER A 132 18.31 -11.87 6.24
N LYS A 133 17.81 -10.97 5.39
CA LYS A 133 18.51 -10.36 4.26
C LYS A 133 18.93 -8.92 4.52
N ALA A 134 18.48 -8.34 5.63
CA ALA A 134 18.82 -6.98 5.99
C ALA A 134 20.35 -6.89 6.16
N LEU A 135 20.98 -6.12 5.28
CA LEU A 135 22.30 -5.54 5.52
C LEU A 135 22.31 -4.99 6.94
N ASP A 136 23.45 -5.10 7.63
CA ASP A 136 23.65 -4.90 9.07
C ASP A 136 23.44 -3.44 9.55
N ILE A 137 22.30 -2.84 9.19
CA ILE A 137 21.73 -1.58 9.71
C ILE A 137 21.23 -1.82 11.15
N SER A 138 21.31 -3.07 11.64
CA SER A 138 20.83 -3.60 12.92
C SER A 138 21.39 -2.90 14.16
N GLY A 139 22.47 -2.11 14.02
CA GLY A 139 23.04 -1.31 15.11
C GLY A 139 22.23 -0.06 15.48
N ARG A 140 21.28 0.38 14.65
CA ARG A 140 20.51 1.62 14.91
C ARG A 140 19.09 1.28 15.35
N ASN A 141 18.72 1.72 16.56
CA ASN A 141 17.40 1.55 17.17
C ASN A 141 16.33 2.44 16.49
N ILE A 142 16.16 2.26 15.17
CA ILE A 142 15.29 3.08 14.32
C ILE A 142 13.85 2.62 14.52
N LYS A 143 13.04 3.49 15.10
CA LYS A 143 11.61 3.24 15.30
C LYS A 143 10.79 3.91 14.22
N TRP A 144 9.69 3.28 13.86
CA TRP A 144 8.66 3.90 13.04
C TRP A 144 8.01 5.08 13.79
N THR A 145 7.89 6.23 13.14
CA THR A 145 7.19 7.42 13.66
C THR A 145 6.17 7.93 12.64
N ALA A 146 5.22 8.76 13.07
CA ALA A 146 4.26 9.39 12.17
C ALA A 146 4.97 10.22 11.08
N ASP A 147 6.03 10.93 11.45
CA ASP A 147 6.84 11.74 10.53
C ASP A 147 7.56 10.87 9.48
N ALA A 148 8.08 9.71 9.88
CA ALA A 148 8.65 8.74 8.94
C ALA A 148 7.59 8.26 7.93
N GLY A 149 6.34 8.11 8.37
CA GLY A 149 5.20 7.82 7.49
C GLY A 149 4.92 8.89 6.45
N VAL A 150 4.92 10.16 6.85
CA VAL A 150 4.75 11.29 5.94
C VAL A 150 5.90 11.35 4.93
N MET A 151 7.13 11.11 5.40
CA MET A 151 8.33 11.14 4.55
C MET A 151 8.35 10.01 3.53
N MET A 152 7.99 8.77 3.92
CA MET A 152 7.86 7.64 2.99
C MET A 152 6.90 7.98 1.85
N ALA A 153 5.70 8.47 2.15
CA ALA A 153 4.71 8.82 1.14
C ALA A 153 5.18 9.95 0.21
N ARG A 154 5.90 10.95 0.75
CA ARG A 154 6.50 12.03 -0.05
C ARG A 154 7.60 11.50 -0.97
N TYR A 155 8.46 10.63 -0.45
CA TYR A 155 9.55 10.04 -1.21
C TYR A 155 9.10 9.08 -2.29
N ASP A 156 8.03 8.31 -2.08
CA ASP A 156 7.44 7.48 -3.12
C ASP A 156 6.95 8.34 -4.30
N LYS A 157 6.23 9.44 -4.00
CA LYS A 157 5.78 10.39 -5.03
C LYS A 157 6.97 11.03 -5.74
N ARG A 158 7.95 11.52 -4.99
CA ARG A 158 9.13 12.19 -5.55
C ARG A 158 9.98 11.24 -6.40
N LYS A 159 10.15 9.98 -5.97
CA LYS A 159 10.86 8.95 -6.74
C LYS A 159 10.16 8.68 -8.08
N ALA A 160 8.83 8.59 -8.09
CA ALA A 160 8.07 8.41 -9.33
C ALA A 160 8.30 9.58 -10.32
N GLU A 161 8.22 10.82 -9.84
CA GLU A 161 8.51 12.02 -10.63
C GLU A 161 9.95 11.99 -11.19
N LEU A 162 10.95 11.71 -10.35
CA LEU A 162 12.36 11.65 -10.75
C LEU A 162 12.65 10.56 -11.79
N LEU A 163 11.98 9.41 -11.71
CA LEU A 163 12.13 8.34 -12.71
C LEU A 163 11.53 8.73 -14.06
N GLU A 164 10.40 9.43 -14.07
CA GLU A 164 9.80 9.98 -15.30
C GLU A 164 10.73 11.02 -15.94
N TYR A 165 11.28 11.94 -15.14
CA TYR A 165 12.29 12.90 -15.61
C TYR A 165 13.53 12.23 -16.18
N LYS A 166 14.05 11.19 -15.50
CA LYS A 166 15.23 10.45 -15.96
C LYS A 166 15.02 9.83 -17.35
N LEU A 167 13.82 9.29 -17.61
CA LEU A 167 13.49 8.68 -18.90
C LEU A 167 13.42 9.73 -20.02
N ARG A 168 12.73 10.85 -19.75
CA ARG A 168 12.64 11.98 -20.66
C ARG A 168 14.01 12.59 -20.98
N PHE A 169 14.81 12.85 -19.95
CA PHE A 169 16.14 13.46 -20.12
C PHE A 169 17.15 12.50 -20.74
N GLY A 170 17.00 11.18 -20.58
CA GLY A 170 17.80 10.21 -21.33
C GLY A 170 17.67 10.39 -22.84
N ALA A 171 16.44 10.47 -23.34
CA ALA A 171 16.18 10.69 -24.78
C ALA A 171 16.69 12.06 -25.25
N ALA A 172 16.43 13.13 -24.49
CA ALA A 172 16.91 14.47 -24.80
C ALA A 172 18.46 14.56 -24.82
N ARG A 173 19.15 13.81 -23.94
CA ARG A 173 20.62 13.78 -23.92
C ARG A 173 21.18 13.18 -25.20
N ASP A 174 20.58 12.08 -25.66
CA ASP A 174 21.04 11.38 -26.85
C ASP A 174 20.78 12.23 -28.11
N LEU A 175 19.67 12.98 -28.15
CA LEU A 175 19.40 14.01 -29.16
C LEU A 175 20.48 15.10 -29.16
N LEU A 176 20.78 15.70 -28.00
CA LEU A 176 21.80 16.75 -27.89
C LEU A 176 23.21 16.26 -28.21
N ALA A 177 23.53 14.99 -27.88
CA ALA A 177 24.82 14.39 -28.18
C ALA A 177 25.10 14.36 -29.70
N SER A 178 24.05 14.22 -30.52
CA SER A 178 24.17 14.27 -31.99
C SER A 178 24.55 15.67 -32.51
N MET A 179 24.29 16.72 -31.74
CA MET A 179 24.58 18.12 -32.11
C MET A 179 25.90 18.65 -31.53
N GLU A 180 26.59 17.91 -30.66
CA GLU A 180 27.89 18.32 -30.13
C GLU A 180 28.95 18.57 -31.23
N PRO A 181 29.06 17.74 -32.30
CA PRO A 181 29.98 18.00 -33.41
C PRO A 181 29.66 19.31 -34.17
N ASP A 182 28.39 19.68 -34.24
CA ASP A 182 27.92 20.88 -34.95
C ASP A 182 28.32 22.13 -34.20
N TRP A 183 28.12 22.13 -32.89
CA TRP A 183 28.62 23.19 -32.04
C TRP A 183 30.13 23.36 -32.14
N ILE A 184 30.91 22.25 -32.15
CA ILE A 184 32.37 22.32 -32.33
C ILE A 184 32.72 22.94 -33.68
N THR A 185 32.00 22.55 -34.74
CA THR A 185 32.21 23.07 -36.10
C THR A 185 31.89 24.56 -36.18
N ILE A 186 30.80 25.00 -35.53
CA ILE A 186 30.42 26.41 -35.45
C ILE A 186 31.49 27.21 -34.73
N THR A 187 31.93 26.79 -33.53
CA THR A 187 32.97 27.50 -32.77
C THR A 187 34.27 27.61 -33.58
N LYS A 188 34.73 26.51 -34.18
CA LYS A 188 35.96 26.52 -35.01
C LYS A 188 35.84 27.41 -36.24
N SER A 189 34.69 27.39 -36.92
CA SER A 189 34.46 28.19 -38.12
C SER A 189 34.35 29.67 -37.80
N LEU A 190 33.67 30.03 -36.71
CA LEU A 190 33.59 31.42 -36.23
C LEU A 190 34.96 31.96 -35.83
N ASP A 191 35.75 31.18 -35.08
CA ASP A 191 37.11 31.58 -34.68
C ASP A 191 38.04 31.73 -35.90
N ALA A 192 37.93 30.84 -36.89
CA ALA A 192 38.69 30.94 -38.13
C ALA A 192 38.37 32.23 -38.93
N LEU A 193 37.12 32.67 -38.94
CA LEU A 193 36.64 33.83 -39.71
C LEU A 193 36.81 35.17 -38.99
N TYR A 194 36.63 35.21 -37.67
CA TYR A 194 36.51 36.44 -36.88
C TYR A 194 37.54 36.54 -35.73
N GLY A 195 38.19 35.44 -35.37
CA GLY A 195 39.04 35.37 -34.19
C GLY A 195 38.26 35.16 -32.89
N PRO A 196 38.95 34.89 -31.78
CA PRO A 196 38.34 34.26 -30.61
C PRO A 196 37.33 35.17 -29.89
N VAL A 197 37.62 36.47 -29.81
CA VAL A 197 36.77 37.44 -29.08
C VAL A 197 35.43 37.67 -29.80
N GLU A 198 35.47 37.91 -31.11
CA GLU A 198 34.26 38.13 -31.90
C GLU A 198 33.47 36.83 -32.09
N ALA A 199 34.17 35.69 -32.26
CA ALA A 199 33.54 34.37 -32.32
C ALA A 199 32.75 34.05 -31.04
N GLU A 200 33.33 34.31 -29.87
CA GLU A 200 32.65 34.08 -28.58
C GLU A 200 31.40 34.96 -28.43
N ALA A 201 31.45 36.22 -28.87
CA ALA A 201 30.29 37.13 -28.83
C ALA A 201 29.15 36.64 -29.72
N LEU A 202 29.45 36.21 -30.95
CA LEU A 202 28.48 35.65 -31.89
C LEU A 202 27.88 34.35 -31.36
N GLU A 203 28.73 33.45 -30.85
CA GLU A 203 28.29 32.18 -30.27
C GLU A 203 27.41 32.40 -29.03
N ARG A 204 27.77 33.33 -28.14
CA ARG A 204 26.98 33.69 -26.96
C ARG A 204 25.60 34.23 -27.35
N SER A 205 25.51 35.07 -28.38
CA SER A 205 24.23 35.59 -28.88
C SER A 205 23.35 34.48 -29.47
N LEU A 206 23.96 33.53 -30.20
CA LEU A 206 23.25 32.38 -30.76
C LEU A 206 22.71 31.48 -29.64
N ARG A 207 23.56 31.10 -28.69
CA ARG A 207 23.18 30.32 -27.50
C ARG A 207 22.06 31.02 -26.73
N ALA A 208 22.16 32.33 -26.48
CA ALA A 208 21.14 33.07 -25.74
C ALA A 208 19.77 33.04 -26.45
N SER A 209 19.76 33.15 -27.79
CA SER A 209 18.53 33.13 -28.59
C SER A 209 17.89 31.74 -28.60
N LEU A 210 18.71 30.69 -28.75
CA LEU A 210 18.25 29.30 -28.68
C LEU A 210 17.77 28.94 -27.27
N ARG A 211 18.47 29.38 -26.21
CA ARG A 211 18.14 29.08 -24.81
C ARG A 211 16.73 29.51 -24.43
N ILE A 212 16.26 30.66 -24.94
CA ILE A 212 14.90 31.17 -24.68
C ILE A 212 13.86 30.64 -25.68
N GLY A 213 14.25 29.78 -26.61
CA GLY A 213 13.36 29.22 -27.63
C GLY A 213 12.93 30.20 -28.72
N ASP A 214 13.62 31.35 -28.88
CA ASP A 214 13.31 32.33 -29.93
C ASP A 214 14.03 31.96 -31.23
N ILE A 215 13.42 31.02 -31.97
CA ILE A 215 13.98 30.49 -33.22
C ILE A 215 14.13 31.59 -34.28
N LYS A 216 13.22 32.57 -34.33
CA LYS A 216 13.31 33.70 -35.28
C LYS A 216 14.54 34.55 -35.01
N ARG A 217 14.80 34.85 -33.73
CA ARG A 217 16.01 35.56 -33.32
C ARG A 217 17.26 34.72 -33.56
N ALA A 218 17.23 33.42 -33.29
CA ALA A 218 18.34 32.52 -33.57
C ALA A 218 18.70 32.49 -35.07
N ARG A 219 17.71 32.40 -35.98
CA ARG A 219 17.92 32.51 -37.44
C ARG A 219 18.52 33.85 -37.83
N THR A 220 18.09 34.94 -37.18
CA THR A 220 18.63 36.29 -37.42
C THR A 220 20.09 36.40 -37.00
N VAL A 221 20.44 35.87 -35.83
CA VAL A 221 21.83 35.82 -35.34
C VAL A 221 22.69 34.93 -36.23
N ALA A 222 22.20 33.77 -36.66
CA ALA A 222 22.88 32.89 -37.60
C ALA A 222 23.17 33.59 -38.93
N LYS A 223 22.21 34.34 -39.48
CA LYS A 223 22.40 35.14 -40.70
C LYS A 223 23.44 36.25 -40.50
N ALA A 224 23.37 36.98 -39.39
CA ALA A 224 24.36 38.02 -39.06
C ALA A 224 25.78 37.45 -38.94
N ALA A 225 25.93 36.22 -38.41
CA ALA A 225 27.22 35.53 -38.33
C ALA A 225 27.80 35.15 -39.70
N LEU A 226 26.97 35.05 -40.76
CA LEU A 226 27.43 34.83 -42.14
C LEU A 226 27.77 36.13 -42.87
N GLU A 227 27.14 37.24 -42.50
CA GLU A 227 27.29 38.56 -43.12
C GLU A 227 28.38 39.42 -42.45
N GLY A 228 28.93 38.96 -41.32
CA GLY A 228 29.96 39.66 -40.55
C GLY A 228 31.22 40.00 -41.34
N LYS A 229 31.91 41.08 -40.91
CA LYS A 229 33.17 41.52 -41.51
C LYS A 229 34.29 40.55 -41.10
N LEU A 230 34.98 39.99 -42.09
CA LEU A 230 36.06 39.01 -41.85
C LEU A 230 37.32 39.66 -41.27
N ARG A 231 38.07 38.89 -40.48
CA ARG A 231 39.42 39.28 -40.09
C ARG A 231 40.38 39.25 -41.27
N PHE A 232 41.47 39.98 -41.17
CA PHE A 232 42.52 39.99 -42.20
C PHE A 232 43.29 38.66 -42.21
N GLY A 233 43.59 38.12 -43.39
CA GLY A 233 44.42 36.91 -43.56
C GLY A 233 43.70 35.56 -43.45
N VAL A 234 42.37 35.51 -43.62
CA VAL A 234 41.62 34.23 -43.63
C VAL A 234 41.90 33.45 -44.93
N GLU A 235 42.36 32.22 -44.80
CA GLU A 235 42.50 31.30 -45.92
C GLU A 235 41.15 30.67 -46.29
N ARG A 236 40.78 30.72 -47.58
CA ARG A 236 39.55 30.11 -48.15
C ARG A 236 38.25 30.47 -47.38
N PRO A 237 37.95 31.76 -47.21
CA PRO A 237 36.80 32.22 -46.42
C PRO A 237 35.45 31.67 -46.92
N ASP A 238 35.29 31.49 -48.23
CA ASP A 238 34.03 31.03 -48.81
C ASP A 238 33.71 29.57 -48.44
N ALA A 239 34.72 28.70 -48.40
CA ALA A 239 34.55 27.31 -48.00
C ALA A 239 34.16 27.19 -46.52
N VAL A 240 34.80 27.97 -45.65
CA VAL A 240 34.49 28.01 -44.21
C VAL A 240 33.09 28.59 -43.98
N ARG A 241 32.70 29.64 -44.73
CA ARG A 241 31.33 30.21 -44.68
C ARG A 241 30.27 29.22 -45.14
N GLN A 242 30.52 28.43 -46.18
CA GLN A 242 29.56 27.43 -46.66
C GLN A 242 29.31 26.34 -45.61
N VAL A 243 30.37 25.84 -44.97
CA VAL A 243 30.26 24.86 -43.87
C VAL A 243 29.52 25.47 -42.67
N LEU A 244 29.87 26.70 -42.29
CA LEU A 244 29.20 27.42 -41.21
C LEU A 244 27.71 27.63 -41.50
N ALA A 245 27.34 28.02 -42.72
CA ALA A 245 25.95 28.23 -43.12
C ALA A 245 25.12 26.94 -43.04
N GLN A 246 25.65 25.83 -43.55
CA GLN A 246 24.99 24.52 -43.47
C GLN A 246 24.82 24.07 -42.01
N THR A 247 25.86 24.23 -41.19
CA THR A 247 25.85 23.79 -39.80
C THR A 247 24.92 24.64 -38.95
N LEU A 248 24.92 25.96 -39.11
CA LEU A 248 24.00 26.86 -38.41
C LEU A 248 22.54 26.59 -38.77
N THR A 249 22.25 26.31 -40.04
CA THR A 249 20.89 25.98 -40.49
C THR A 249 20.42 24.69 -39.85
N ARG A 250 21.23 23.62 -39.94
CA ARG A 250 20.93 22.33 -39.30
C ARG A 250 20.74 22.46 -37.79
N LEU A 251 21.60 23.22 -37.11
CA LEU A 251 21.49 23.45 -35.68
C LEU A 251 20.17 24.13 -35.31
N VAL A 252 19.81 25.21 -36.02
CA VAL A 252 18.59 25.97 -35.70
C VAL A 252 17.34 25.17 -36.03
N ASP A 253 17.30 24.46 -37.16
CA ASP A 253 16.17 23.60 -37.53
C ASP A 253 16.01 22.44 -36.54
N PHE A 254 17.10 21.86 -36.04
CA PHE A 254 17.05 20.82 -34.99
C PHE A 254 16.37 21.31 -33.71
N TYR A 255 16.72 22.52 -33.22
CA TYR A 255 16.09 23.07 -32.01
C TYR A 255 14.64 23.53 -32.24
N ASP A 256 14.27 23.86 -33.48
CA ASP A 256 12.88 24.16 -33.88
C ASP A 256 12.04 22.88 -33.84
N GLU A 257 12.57 21.77 -34.37
CA GLU A 257 11.89 20.47 -34.42
C GLU A 257 11.76 19.79 -33.04
N HIS A 258 12.81 19.85 -32.22
CA HIS A 258 12.88 19.15 -30.93
C HIS A 258 12.58 20.03 -29.71
N GLN A 259 11.92 21.16 -29.91
CA GLN A 259 11.74 22.16 -28.85
C GLN A 259 11.02 21.58 -27.62
N SER A 260 9.96 20.79 -27.80
CA SER A 260 9.19 20.19 -26.70
C SER A 260 10.03 19.25 -25.82
N ASP A 261 10.98 18.55 -26.43
CA ASP A 261 11.74 17.49 -25.76
C ASP A 261 12.90 18.08 -24.95
N LEU A 262 13.39 19.26 -25.34
CA LEU A 262 14.59 19.91 -24.81
C LEU A 262 14.32 21.02 -23.78
N LEU A 263 13.05 21.33 -23.48
CA LEU A 263 12.69 22.36 -22.49
C LEU A 263 12.92 21.91 -21.04
N ASP A 264 13.49 22.77 -20.20
CA ASP A 264 13.48 22.58 -18.74
C ASP A 264 12.16 23.07 -18.10
N GLU A 265 12.06 22.97 -16.78
CA GLU A 265 10.90 23.46 -16.01
C GLU A 265 10.73 24.99 -16.10
N GLU A 266 11.81 25.72 -16.36
CA GLU A 266 11.82 27.18 -16.57
C GLU A 266 11.50 27.58 -18.03
N LYS A 267 11.15 26.61 -18.88
CA LYS A 267 10.90 26.78 -20.33
C LYS A 267 12.13 27.26 -21.12
N ARG A 268 13.33 26.87 -20.70
CA ARG A 268 14.59 27.13 -21.39
C ARG A 268 15.09 25.85 -22.07
N LEU A 269 15.69 25.99 -23.26
CA LEU A 269 16.24 24.84 -23.98
C LEU A 269 17.59 24.42 -23.41
N PHE A 270 17.74 23.12 -23.12
CA PHE A 270 19.05 22.51 -22.99
C PHE A 270 19.76 22.58 -24.34
N LEU A 271 21.01 23.06 -24.34
CA LEU A 271 21.77 23.25 -25.56
C LEU A 271 22.89 22.21 -25.72
N ARG A 272 23.32 21.60 -24.62
CA ARG A 272 24.42 20.62 -24.60
C ARG A 272 24.05 19.37 -23.85
N ALA A 273 24.59 18.23 -24.27
CA ALA A 273 24.40 16.97 -23.57
C ALA A 273 25.04 17.00 -22.16
N SER A 274 26.13 17.76 -21.98
CA SER A 274 26.80 17.93 -20.69
C SER A 274 25.96 18.70 -19.65
N GLU A 275 25.19 19.71 -20.08
CA GLU A 275 24.27 20.45 -19.20
C GLU A 275 23.20 19.51 -18.65
N LEU A 276 22.61 18.69 -19.53
CA LEU A 276 21.61 17.71 -19.14
C LEU A 276 22.23 16.59 -18.28
N GLY A 277 23.48 16.22 -18.55
CA GLY A 277 24.24 15.27 -17.74
C GLY A 277 24.34 15.68 -16.27
N LEU A 278 24.60 16.97 -15.99
CA LEU A 278 24.66 17.49 -14.62
C LEU A 278 23.30 17.42 -13.90
N VAL A 279 22.22 17.77 -14.62
CA VAL A 279 20.85 17.68 -14.08
C VAL A 279 20.49 16.22 -13.77
N MET A 280 20.79 15.30 -14.69
CA MET A 280 20.57 13.87 -14.51
C MET A 280 21.39 13.31 -13.34
N GLU A 281 22.64 13.74 -13.16
CA GLU A 281 23.48 13.31 -12.04
C GLU A 281 22.91 13.75 -10.68
N ALA A 282 22.45 15.00 -10.58
CA ALA A 282 21.77 15.50 -9.38
C ALA A 282 20.51 14.68 -9.05
N GLN A 283 19.71 14.35 -10.07
CA GLN A 283 18.52 13.49 -9.91
C GLN A 283 18.89 12.07 -9.48
N VAL A 284 19.97 11.49 -10.02
CA VAL A 284 20.47 10.17 -9.59
C VAL A 284 20.90 10.19 -8.13
N GLN A 285 21.56 11.26 -7.67
CA GLN A 285 21.89 11.41 -6.26
C GLN A 285 20.64 11.53 -5.37
N GLU A 286 19.63 12.27 -5.81
CA GLU A 286 18.35 12.38 -5.08
C GLU A 286 17.64 11.02 -4.99
N ILE A 287 17.59 10.26 -6.09
CA ILE A 287 17.06 8.87 -6.10
C ILE A 287 17.83 7.98 -5.13
N ARG A 288 19.17 8.09 -5.07
CA ARG A 288 19.99 7.32 -4.12
C ARG A 288 19.64 7.66 -2.67
N LYS A 289 19.49 8.94 -2.34
CA LYS A 289 19.07 9.39 -0.99
C LYS A 289 17.71 8.81 -0.61
N ILE A 290 16.74 8.87 -1.52
CA ILE A 290 15.40 8.30 -1.33
C ILE A 290 15.50 6.79 -1.10
N ASN A 291 16.25 6.06 -1.93
CA ASN A 291 16.42 4.62 -1.79
C ASN A 291 17.08 4.24 -0.46
N GLY A 292 18.09 4.99 0.00
CA GLY A 292 18.71 4.80 1.31
C GLY A 292 17.73 4.99 2.46
N PHE A 293 16.87 6.01 2.38
CA PHE A 293 15.79 6.22 3.35
C PHE A 293 14.79 5.06 3.36
N ILE A 294 14.32 4.62 2.17
CA ILE A 294 13.40 3.48 2.05
C ILE A 294 14.02 2.23 2.66
N MET A 295 15.28 1.93 2.37
CA MET A 295 15.98 0.77 2.96
C MET A 295 16.02 0.86 4.49
N LYS A 296 16.35 2.04 5.03
CA LYS A 296 16.44 2.30 6.47
C LYS A 296 15.11 2.13 7.21
N TYR A 297 13.99 2.55 6.61
CA TYR A 297 12.68 2.59 7.27
C TYR A 297 11.70 1.50 6.84
N SER A 298 12.01 0.74 5.78
CA SER A 298 11.17 -0.35 5.27
C SER A 298 10.81 -1.38 6.36
N LEU A 299 11.79 -1.90 7.08
CA LEU A 299 11.57 -2.92 8.10
C LEU A 299 10.75 -2.41 9.31
N PRO A 300 11.10 -1.28 9.96
CA PRO A 300 10.26 -0.69 11.00
C PRO A 300 8.82 -0.42 10.53
N TYR A 301 8.65 -0.01 9.27
CA TYR A 301 7.32 0.23 8.72
C TYR A 301 6.52 -1.07 8.52
N MET A 302 7.17 -2.11 8.02
CA MET A 302 6.56 -3.43 7.88
C MET A 302 6.10 -3.97 9.25
N GLU A 303 6.90 -3.79 10.30
CA GLU A 303 6.51 -4.14 11.67
C GLU A 303 5.31 -3.32 12.17
N PHE A 304 5.27 -2.02 11.87
CA PHE A 304 4.10 -1.17 12.15
C PHE A 304 2.83 -1.68 11.44
N LYS A 305 2.94 -2.13 10.18
CA LYS A 305 1.80 -2.75 9.46
C LYS A 305 1.34 -4.05 10.10
N LEU A 306 2.26 -4.89 10.57
CA LEU A 306 1.91 -6.09 11.34
C LEU A 306 1.15 -5.72 12.62
N GLY A 307 1.58 -4.67 13.34
CA GLY A 307 0.87 -4.14 14.50
C GLY A 307 -0.54 -3.62 14.16
N THR A 308 -0.71 -3.00 13.00
CA THR A 308 -2.02 -2.55 12.50
C THR A 308 -2.95 -3.74 12.26
N LEU A 309 -2.47 -4.82 11.65
CA LEU A 309 -3.24 -6.05 11.46
C LEU A 309 -3.63 -6.70 12.79
N ALA A 310 -2.72 -6.72 13.78
CA ALA A 310 -3.03 -7.20 15.12
C ALA A 310 -4.15 -6.38 15.77
N HIS A 311 -4.11 -5.05 15.66
CA HIS A 311 -5.17 -4.18 16.17
C HIS A 311 -6.52 -4.42 15.48
N LEU A 312 -6.53 -4.64 14.16
CA LEU A 312 -7.75 -4.99 13.41
C LEU A 312 -8.32 -6.35 13.84
N ARG A 313 -7.45 -7.34 14.11
CA ARG A 313 -7.86 -8.62 14.69
C ARG A 313 -8.46 -8.44 16.09
N ASP A 314 -7.85 -7.61 16.93
CA ASP A 314 -8.35 -7.35 18.28
C ASP A 314 -9.72 -6.64 18.25
N LYS A 315 -9.94 -5.74 17.29
CA LYS A 315 -11.27 -5.17 17.02
C LYS A 315 -12.30 -6.25 16.65
N MET A 316 -11.92 -7.23 15.83
CA MET A 316 -12.81 -8.38 15.57
C MET A 316 -13.13 -9.16 16.84
N MET A 317 -12.16 -9.35 17.74
CA MET A 317 -12.39 -10.07 19.00
C MET A 317 -13.37 -9.36 19.95
N VAL A 318 -13.56 -8.04 19.82
CA VAL A 318 -14.61 -7.29 20.54
C VAL A 318 -16.01 -7.76 20.12
N ILE A 319 -16.20 -8.13 18.84
CA ILE A 319 -17.46 -8.71 18.34
C ILE A 319 -17.69 -10.08 19.00
N GLY A 320 -16.62 -10.86 19.16
CA GLY A 320 -16.59 -12.16 19.82
C GLY A 320 -15.60 -13.12 19.16
N SER A 321 -15.47 -14.31 19.72
CA SER A 321 -14.82 -15.45 19.05
C SER A 321 -15.85 -16.23 18.23
N LEU A 322 -15.39 -17.05 17.27
CA LEU A 322 -16.29 -17.91 16.50
C LEU A 322 -17.11 -18.83 17.43
N GLU A 323 -16.49 -19.39 18.46
CA GLU A 323 -17.12 -20.26 19.45
C GLU A 323 -18.20 -19.53 20.25
N ASN A 324 -17.93 -18.27 20.64
CA ASN A 324 -18.90 -17.43 21.35
C ASN A 324 -20.12 -17.10 20.46
N LEU A 325 -19.88 -16.84 19.18
CA LEU A 325 -20.94 -16.59 18.20
C LEU A 325 -21.77 -17.85 17.91
N MET A 326 -21.13 -19.02 17.81
CA MET A 326 -21.83 -20.30 17.67
C MET A 326 -22.63 -20.66 18.93
N THR A 327 -22.09 -20.36 20.11
CA THR A 327 -22.83 -20.51 21.38
C THR A 327 -24.08 -19.63 21.39
N LEU A 328 -23.97 -18.38 20.93
CA LEU A 328 -25.13 -17.48 20.80
C LEU A 328 -26.15 -18.02 19.80
N TYR A 329 -25.70 -18.54 18.65
CA TYR A 329 -26.54 -19.22 17.67
C TYR A 329 -27.28 -20.42 18.27
N ARG A 330 -26.59 -21.27 19.03
CA ARG A 330 -27.19 -22.43 19.72
C ARG A 330 -28.22 -22.00 20.76
N LYS A 331 -27.95 -20.97 21.55
CA LYS A 331 -28.94 -20.40 22.50
C LYS A 331 -30.18 -19.89 21.78
N MET A 332 -30.00 -19.24 20.64
CA MET A 332 -31.09 -18.77 19.79
C MET A 332 -31.94 -19.93 19.27
N LEU A 333 -31.32 -21.00 18.77
CA LEU A 333 -32.02 -22.22 18.36
C LEU A 333 -32.74 -22.90 19.54
N SER A 334 -32.11 -22.99 20.69
CA SER A 334 -32.69 -23.66 21.87
C SER A 334 -34.01 -23.03 22.31
N GLY A 335 -34.09 -21.70 22.32
CA GLY A 335 -35.34 -20.99 22.64
C GLY A 335 -36.42 -21.09 21.57
N LEU A 336 -36.08 -21.46 20.32
CA LEU A 336 -37.08 -21.84 19.30
C LEU A 336 -37.64 -23.25 19.53
N ILE A 337 -36.80 -24.16 20.04
CA ILE A 337 -37.15 -25.58 20.22
C ILE A 337 -37.92 -25.79 21.53
N ARG A 338 -37.36 -25.33 22.64
CA ARG A 338 -37.88 -25.57 23.99
C ARG A 338 -39.15 -24.77 24.25
N PRO A 339 -40.12 -25.30 25.02
CA PRO A 339 -41.28 -24.53 25.41
C PRO A 339 -40.85 -23.41 26.37
N LEU A 340 -41.31 -22.18 26.12
CA LEU A 340 -41.16 -21.05 27.04
C LEU A 340 -42.45 -20.97 27.86
N SER A 341 -42.49 -21.69 28.98
CA SER A 341 -43.74 -21.99 29.70
C SER A 341 -44.27 -20.85 30.56
N ASP A 342 -43.40 -19.91 30.97
CA ASP A 342 -43.75 -18.79 31.84
C ASP A 342 -43.13 -17.48 31.35
N MET A 343 -43.62 -16.36 31.92
CA MET A 343 -43.17 -15.02 31.55
C MET A 343 -41.70 -14.74 31.94
N GLY A 344 -41.17 -15.46 32.93
CA GLY A 344 -39.76 -15.36 33.32
C GLY A 344 -38.86 -15.86 32.18
N MET A 345 -39.13 -17.05 31.66
CA MET A 345 -38.41 -17.64 30.52
C MET A 345 -38.54 -16.80 29.26
N VAL A 346 -39.73 -16.21 29.00
CA VAL A 346 -39.95 -15.30 27.87
C VAL A 346 -39.04 -14.08 27.97
N ARG A 347 -39.04 -13.41 29.13
CA ARG A 347 -38.20 -12.22 29.37
C ARG A 347 -36.70 -12.53 29.36
N GLU A 348 -36.30 -13.68 29.90
CA GLU A 348 -34.91 -14.12 29.87
C GLU A 348 -34.44 -14.34 28.43
N TYR A 349 -35.22 -15.05 27.61
CA TYR A 349 -34.87 -15.30 26.21
C TYR A 349 -34.84 -14.00 25.39
N GLU A 350 -35.80 -13.10 25.61
CA GLU A 350 -35.84 -11.78 24.98
C GLU A 350 -34.61 -10.93 25.33
N SER A 351 -34.31 -10.78 26.62
CA SER A 351 -33.24 -9.90 27.10
C SER A 351 -31.84 -10.47 26.86
N THR A 352 -31.62 -11.75 27.15
CA THR A 352 -30.28 -12.35 27.16
C THR A 352 -29.83 -12.89 25.80
N VAL A 353 -30.79 -13.26 24.93
CA VAL A 353 -30.51 -13.84 23.62
C VAL A 353 -30.90 -12.88 22.50
N ILE A 354 -32.18 -12.53 22.36
CA ILE A 354 -32.66 -11.74 21.21
C ILE A 354 -32.08 -10.33 21.20
N ASN A 355 -32.21 -9.60 22.33
CA ASN A 355 -31.71 -8.23 22.44
C ASN A 355 -30.18 -8.18 22.36
N ARG A 356 -29.48 -9.17 22.91
CA ARG A 356 -28.03 -9.31 22.74
C ARG A 356 -27.64 -9.51 21.28
N THR A 357 -28.33 -10.38 20.55
CA THR A 357 -28.08 -10.58 19.11
C THR A 357 -28.32 -9.31 18.32
N ARG A 358 -29.40 -8.58 18.60
CA ARG A 358 -29.68 -7.28 17.96
C ARG A 358 -28.63 -6.22 18.24
N TYR A 359 -28.17 -6.17 19.49
CA TYR A 359 -27.10 -5.26 19.89
C TYR A 359 -25.82 -5.54 19.10
N LEU A 360 -25.44 -6.81 18.93
CA LEU A 360 -24.31 -7.18 18.08
C LEU A 360 -24.53 -6.83 16.60
N GLN A 361 -25.72 -7.13 16.07
CA GLN A 361 -26.08 -6.83 14.68
C GLN A 361 -26.04 -5.34 14.36
N SER A 362 -26.53 -4.50 15.28
CA SER A 362 -26.67 -3.07 15.06
C SER A 362 -25.37 -2.29 15.28
N ASN A 363 -24.55 -2.71 16.25
CA ASN A 363 -23.40 -1.92 16.69
C ASN A 363 -22.04 -2.46 16.22
N PHE A 364 -21.89 -3.76 15.96
CA PHE A 364 -20.57 -4.36 15.74
C PHE A 364 -20.43 -5.07 14.39
N PHE A 365 -21.44 -5.83 13.96
CA PHE A 365 -21.34 -6.58 12.69
C PHE A 365 -21.22 -5.67 11.46
N GLY A 366 -21.70 -4.42 11.55
CA GLY A 366 -21.50 -3.41 10.50
C GLY A 366 -20.04 -3.00 10.29
N GLU A 367 -19.16 -3.24 11.27
CA GLU A 367 -17.73 -2.91 11.15
C GLU A 367 -16.92 -3.97 10.40
N VAL A 368 -17.42 -5.22 10.31
CA VAL A 368 -16.69 -6.35 9.71
C VAL A 368 -16.21 -6.06 8.28
N PRO A 369 -17.05 -5.52 7.36
CA PRO A 369 -16.59 -5.19 6.01
C PRO A 369 -15.49 -4.11 6.00
N THR A 370 -15.59 -3.12 6.89
CA THR A 370 -14.60 -2.05 7.02
C THR A 370 -13.26 -2.58 7.51
N ILE A 371 -13.28 -3.46 8.52
CA ILE A 371 -12.08 -4.12 9.04
C ILE A 371 -11.39 -4.93 7.92
N LEU A 372 -12.17 -5.69 7.14
CA LEU A 372 -11.63 -6.49 6.04
C LEU A 372 -11.05 -5.61 4.91
N ALA A 373 -11.72 -4.52 4.55
CA ALA A 373 -11.20 -3.57 3.55
C ALA A 373 -9.89 -2.92 4.02
N GLN A 374 -9.80 -2.56 5.30
CA GLN A 374 -8.58 -1.99 5.88
C GLN A 374 -7.44 -3.01 5.94
N SER A 375 -7.72 -4.27 6.29
CA SER A 375 -6.69 -5.31 6.34
C SER A 375 -6.13 -5.63 4.95
N ALA A 376 -6.99 -5.69 3.93
CA ALA A 376 -6.56 -5.84 2.53
C ALA A 376 -5.70 -4.67 2.05
N LYS A 377 -6.07 -3.43 2.41
CA LYS A 377 -5.26 -2.23 2.12
C LYS A 377 -3.87 -2.32 2.75
N VAL A 378 -3.78 -2.74 4.01
CA VAL A 378 -2.51 -2.91 4.72
C VAL A 378 -1.59 -3.90 4.00
N VAL A 379 -2.13 -5.03 3.50
CA VAL A 379 -1.33 -6.01 2.75
C VAL A 379 -0.90 -5.48 1.38
N ALA A 380 -1.75 -4.75 0.68
CA ALA A 380 -1.40 -4.14 -0.59
C ALA A 380 -0.23 -3.14 -0.43
N GLU A 381 -0.30 -2.28 0.59
CA GLU A 381 0.78 -1.36 0.95
C GLU A 381 2.07 -2.12 1.31
N PHE A 382 1.96 -3.18 2.12
CA PHE A 382 3.09 -4.04 2.47
C PHE A 382 3.80 -4.63 1.25
N ARG A 383 3.06 -5.17 0.27
CA ARG A 383 3.65 -5.79 -0.93
C ARG A 383 4.41 -4.79 -1.80
N VAL A 384 3.90 -3.57 -1.94
CA VAL A 384 4.59 -2.50 -2.69
C VAL A 384 5.94 -2.18 -2.02
N LEU A 385 5.92 -1.97 -0.70
CA LEU A 385 7.12 -1.66 0.06
C LEU A 385 8.16 -2.77 0.02
N GLN A 386 7.71 -4.02 0.15
CA GLN A 386 8.59 -5.19 0.07
C GLN A 386 9.25 -5.28 -1.31
N SER A 387 8.49 -5.05 -2.39
CA SER A 387 9.05 -5.03 -3.74
C SER A 387 10.11 -3.93 -3.90
N ASP A 388 9.84 -2.73 -3.40
CA ASP A 388 10.78 -1.61 -3.50
C ASP A 388 12.01 -1.82 -2.63
N TYR A 389 11.85 -2.42 -1.44
CA TYR A 389 12.96 -2.85 -0.61
C TYR A 389 13.86 -3.85 -1.35
N HIS A 390 13.30 -4.91 -1.93
CA HIS A 390 14.08 -5.91 -2.68
C HIS A 390 14.80 -5.32 -3.88
N LYS A 391 14.15 -4.43 -4.64
CA LYS A 391 14.79 -3.72 -5.76
C LYS A 391 15.97 -2.88 -5.27
N ASN A 392 15.79 -2.13 -4.18
CA ASN A 392 16.83 -1.27 -3.65
C ASN A 392 18.01 -2.07 -3.06
N VAL A 393 17.74 -3.19 -2.37
CA VAL A 393 18.77 -4.12 -1.87
C VAL A 393 19.58 -4.68 -3.05
N ALA A 394 18.92 -5.21 -4.07
CA ALA A 394 19.60 -5.73 -5.26
C ALA A 394 20.44 -4.65 -5.96
N GLN A 395 19.93 -3.42 -6.04
CA GLN A 395 20.69 -2.29 -6.59
C GLN A 395 21.91 -1.94 -5.73
N ALA A 396 21.78 -1.93 -4.40
CA ALA A 396 22.89 -1.66 -3.48
C ALA A 396 23.99 -2.73 -3.56
N GLU A 397 23.62 -4.01 -3.71
CA GLU A 397 24.55 -5.12 -3.92
C GLU A 397 25.35 -4.97 -5.23
N ILE A 398 24.70 -4.51 -6.31
CA ILE A 398 25.35 -4.27 -7.61
C ILE A 398 26.26 -3.04 -7.56
N GLU A 399 25.81 -1.95 -6.93
CA GLU A 399 26.54 -0.68 -6.91
C GLU A 399 27.65 -0.64 -5.84
N GLY A 400 27.75 -1.64 -4.95
CA GLY A 400 28.74 -1.69 -3.87
C GLY A 400 28.61 -0.52 -2.90
N VAL A 401 27.39 -0.01 -2.69
CA VAL A 401 27.15 1.25 -1.98
C VAL A 401 27.31 1.05 -0.47
N ASP A 402 28.31 1.73 0.09
CA ASP A 402 28.37 2.04 1.51
C ASP A 402 27.19 2.99 1.82
N LEU A 403 26.23 2.50 2.61
CA LEU A 403 25.05 3.26 3.04
C LEU A 403 25.50 4.29 4.09
N GLY A 404 26.20 5.32 3.62
CA GLY A 404 26.89 6.31 4.43
C GLY A 404 26.04 6.87 5.57
N ASP A 405 26.73 7.14 6.68
CA ASP A 405 26.24 7.80 7.88
C ASP A 405 25.74 9.22 7.58
N ASP A 406 24.49 9.36 7.13
CA ASP A 406 23.83 10.66 7.07
C ASP A 406 23.16 10.95 8.43
N ASP A 407 23.99 11.30 9.42
CA ASP A 407 23.56 11.99 10.65
C ASP A 407 23.33 13.48 10.34
N GLY A 408 22.42 13.73 9.40
CA GLY A 408 21.95 15.05 8.97
C GLY A 408 20.52 15.31 9.41
N ALA A 409 20.17 14.98 10.66
CA ALA A 409 18.95 15.54 11.26
C ALA A 409 19.23 17.02 11.56
N GLU A 410 18.88 17.89 10.60
CA GLU A 410 18.85 19.33 10.80
C GLU A 410 17.95 19.66 12.00
N ASN A 411 18.63 19.92 13.11
CA ASN A 411 18.11 20.49 14.33
C ASN A 411 17.64 21.92 14.02
N THR A 412 16.42 22.08 13.54
CA THR A 412 15.77 23.38 13.44
C THR A 412 15.11 23.74 14.77
N SER A 413 15.93 24.10 15.76
CA SER A 413 15.48 24.96 16.87
C SER A 413 16.59 25.92 17.29
N ALA A 414 16.83 26.92 16.47
CA ALA A 414 17.57 28.11 16.87
C ALA A 414 16.59 29.10 17.53
N THR A 415 16.66 29.22 18.85
CA THR A 415 16.60 30.52 19.56
C THR A 415 17.03 30.30 21.00
N ASP A 416 18.34 30.29 21.19
CA ASP A 416 18.99 30.44 22.48
C ASP A 416 19.30 31.93 22.67
N ARG A 417 18.69 32.57 23.69
CA ARG A 417 19.26 33.75 24.33
C ARG A 417 18.70 33.92 25.74
N ALA A 418 19.65 33.88 26.68
CA ALA A 418 19.67 34.43 28.04
C ALA A 418 19.36 33.49 29.22
N ARG A 419 20.44 32.93 29.79
CA ARG A 419 20.61 32.63 31.23
C ARG A 419 20.90 33.94 32.00
N PRO A 420 20.95 33.99 33.36
CA PRO A 420 21.01 32.90 34.35
C PRO A 420 20.14 33.08 35.63
N GLY A 421 20.01 32.01 36.44
CA GLY A 421 19.68 32.18 37.87
C GLY A 421 19.17 30.94 38.61
N ALA A 422 20.03 30.40 39.47
CA ALA A 422 19.77 29.73 40.75
C ALA A 422 19.07 28.35 40.81
N ASP A 423 19.87 27.37 41.29
CA ASP A 423 19.58 26.28 42.24
C ASP A 423 18.13 26.01 42.66
N VAL A 424 17.73 24.72 42.66
CA VAL A 424 17.46 23.93 43.90
C VAL A 424 17.19 22.45 43.56
N GLN A 425 17.68 21.63 44.48
CA GLN A 425 17.70 20.17 44.67
C GLN A 425 16.42 19.34 44.42
N ALA A 426 16.67 18.12 43.94
CA ALA A 426 16.19 16.80 44.36
C ALA A 426 14.79 16.61 45.02
N ALA A 427 13.97 15.72 44.43
CA ALA A 427 13.56 14.43 45.02
C ALA A 427 12.58 13.66 44.07
N PRO A 428 12.57 12.32 44.07
CA PRO A 428 11.61 11.50 43.35
C PRO A 428 10.41 11.14 44.25
N SER A 429 9.19 11.09 43.71
CA SER A 429 8.07 10.43 44.40
C SER A 429 7.19 9.64 43.44
N SER A 430 7.16 8.34 43.72
CA SER A 430 6.16 7.36 43.34
C SER A 430 4.76 7.76 43.81
N ILE A 431 3.73 7.57 43.00
CA ILE A 431 2.40 7.17 43.49
C ILE A 431 1.77 6.15 42.53
N ALA A 432 1.35 5.05 43.13
CA ALA A 432 0.64 3.93 42.55
C ALA A 432 -0.88 4.19 42.48
N ALA A 433 -1.53 3.42 41.59
CA ALA A 433 -2.84 2.79 41.71
C ALA A 433 -3.98 3.49 42.48
N SER A 434 -5.09 3.67 41.76
CA SER A 434 -6.44 3.33 42.21
C SER A 434 -7.24 2.82 41.01
#